data_AF-A0A0B5AQ50-F1
#
_entry.id   AF-A0A0B5AQ50-F1
#
_cell.length_a   1.000
_cell.length_b   1.000
_cell.length_c   1.000
_cell.angle_alpha   90.00
_cell.angle_beta   90.00
_cell.angle_gamma   90.00
#
_symmetry.space_group_name_H-M   'P 1'
#
loop_
_entity.id
_entity.type
_entity.pdbx_description
1 polymer ?
#
loop_
_entity_poly.entity_id
_entity_poly.type
_entity_poly.pdbx_seq_one_letter_code
_entity_poly.pdbx_strand_id
1 'polypeptide(L)'
;MDRKLKKNFDNLSLALSRLEEALAEDSSNSLIVDGTIQRFEFTIELYWKTLKRCLQSEGIEAKTPRETLKEAYKAEWLNDEQAWLQMLKDRNETSHTYNEELAREIL
;
A
#
# COMPACT_ATOMS: atom_id res chain seq x y z
N MET A 1 21.10 -9.75 -5.19
CA MET A 1 19.72 -9.22 -5.14
C MET A 1 18.86 -10.05 -6.10
N ASP A 2 17.81 -10.72 -5.61
CA ASP A 2 16.84 -11.43 -6.46
C ASP A 2 16.29 -10.47 -7.54
N ARG A 3 16.41 -10.83 -8.82
CA ARG A 3 15.93 -10.04 -9.97
C ARG A 3 14.44 -9.70 -9.84
N LYS A 4 13.67 -10.61 -9.24
CA LYS A 4 12.23 -10.45 -9.00
C LYS A 4 11.95 -9.43 -7.89
N LEU A 5 12.79 -9.40 -6.86
CA LEU A 5 12.70 -8.43 -5.77
C LEU A 5 13.07 -7.03 -6.25
N LYS A 6 14.14 -6.89 -7.04
CA LYS A 6 14.49 -5.61 -7.67
C LYS A 6 13.33 -5.03 -8.48
N LYS A 7 12.70 -5.85 -9.34
CA LYS A 7 11.54 -5.43 -10.13
C LYS A 7 10.35 -5.01 -9.26
N ASN A 8 10.13 -5.68 -8.14
CA ASN A 8 9.08 -5.30 -7.19
C ASN A 8 9.35 -3.91 -6.58
N PHE A 9 10.59 -3.65 -6.16
CA PHE A 9 11.00 -2.33 -5.67
C PHE A 9 10.85 -1.26 -6.74
N ASP A 10 11.33 -1.49 -7.97
CA ASP A 10 11.19 -0.52 -9.07
C ASP A 10 9.71 -0.18 -9.34
N ASN A 11 8.83 -1.19 -9.34
CA ASN A 11 7.39 -1.01 -9.50
C ASN A 11 6.76 -0.25 -8.31
N LEU A 12 7.18 -0.56 -7.08
CA LEU A 12 6.69 0.11 -5.88
C LEU A 12 7.10 1.58 -5.85
N SER A 13 8.35 1.89 -6.19
CA SER A 13 8.83 3.27 -6.29
C SER A 13 8.05 4.07 -7.33
N LEU A 14 7.78 3.48 -8.50
CA LEU A 14 6.95 4.11 -9.52
C LEU A 14 5.50 4.30 -9.06
N ALA A 15 4.94 3.33 -8.34
CA ALA A 15 3.59 3.40 -7.79
C ALA A 15 3.47 4.54 -6.76
N LEU A 16 4.43 4.66 -5.84
CA LEU A 16 4.50 5.73 -4.85
C LEU A 16 4.61 7.11 -5.51
N SER A 17 5.52 7.28 -6.47
CA SER A 17 5.67 8.54 -7.21
C SER A 17 4.37 8.95 -7.91
N ARG A 18 3.64 7.99 -8.50
CA ARG A 18 2.34 8.28 -9.10
C ARG A 18 1.26 8.58 -8.05
N LEU A 19 1.28 7.92 -6.90
CA LEU A 19 0.34 8.24 -5.83
C LEU A 19 0.57 9.68 -5.33
N GLU A 20 1.83 10.07 -5.12
CA GLU A 20 2.21 11.44 -4.76
C GLU A 20 1.73 12.47 -5.79
N GLU A 21 1.91 12.20 -7.09
CA GLU A 21 1.38 13.06 -8.16
C GLU A 21 -0.13 13.23 -8.05
N ALA A 22 -0.88 12.14 -7.81
CA ALA A 22 -2.34 12.20 -7.75
C ALA A 22 -2.85 12.92 -6.50
N LEU A 23 -2.17 12.76 -5.35
CA LEU A 23 -2.47 13.48 -4.12
C LEU A 23 -2.20 14.99 -4.24
N ALA A 24 -1.39 15.42 -5.20
CA ALA A 24 -1.11 16.83 -5.47
C ALA A 24 -2.14 17.50 -6.41
N GLU A 25 -3.03 16.72 -7.04
CA GLU A 25 -4.07 17.22 -7.94
C GLU A 25 -5.28 17.77 -7.17
N ASP A 26 -6.10 18.58 -7.84
CA ASP A 26 -7.33 19.12 -7.26
C ASP A 26 -8.41 18.04 -7.09
N SER A 27 -8.79 17.79 -5.84
CA SER A 27 -9.84 16.86 -5.43
C SER A 27 -11.28 17.29 -5.79
N SER A 28 -11.46 18.46 -6.43
CA SER A 28 -12.78 18.90 -6.92
C SER A 28 -13.32 18.04 -8.07
N ASN A 29 -12.44 17.31 -8.78
CA ASN A 29 -12.80 16.41 -9.86
C ASN A 29 -12.92 14.97 -9.36
N SER A 30 -14.12 14.39 -9.42
CA SER A 30 -14.38 13.02 -8.96
C SER A 30 -13.55 11.96 -9.68
N LEU A 31 -13.21 12.16 -10.97
CA LEU A 31 -12.33 11.23 -11.69
C LEU A 31 -10.88 11.25 -11.17
N ILE A 32 -10.43 12.39 -10.65
CA ILE A 32 -9.11 12.50 -10.00
C ILE A 32 -9.14 11.77 -8.66
N VAL A 33 -10.22 11.92 -7.88
CA VAL A 33 -10.43 11.21 -6.62
C VAL A 33 -10.44 9.69 -6.86
N ASP A 34 -11.24 9.20 -7.80
CA ASP A 34 -11.29 7.78 -8.18
C ASP A 34 -9.93 7.25 -8.61
N GLY A 35 -9.22 8.03 -9.44
CA GLY A 35 -7.87 7.69 -9.88
C GLY A 35 -6.87 7.63 -8.73
N THR A 36 -7.01 8.50 -7.73
CA THR A 36 -6.15 8.54 -6.54
C THR A 36 -6.42 7.34 -5.63
N ILE A 37 -7.68 7.00 -5.39
CA ILE A 37 -8.07 5.78 -4.65
C ILE A 37 -7.47 4.55 -5.35
N GLN A 38 -7.63 4.44 -6.66
CA GLN A 38 -7.08 3.32 -7.41
C GLN A 38 -5.55 3.24 -7.27
N ARG A 39 -4.85 4.39 -7.28
CA ARG A 39 -3.40 4.50 -7.04
C ARG A 39 -3.01 4.07 -5.64
N PHE A 40 -3.77 4.46 -4.63
CA PHE A 40 -3.57 4.02 -3.26
C PHE A 40 -3.69 2.49 -3.16
N GLU A 41 -4.78 1.91 -3.68
CA GLU A 41 -5.04 0.47 -3.60
C GLU A 41 -3.92 -0.40 -4.19
N PHE A 42 -3.44 -0.08 -5.40
CA PHE A 42 -2.38 -0.86 -6.02
C PHE A 42 -1.02 -0.61 -5.37
N THR A 43 -0.80 0.59 -4.81
CA THR A 43 0.44 0.92 -4.11
C THR A 43 0.57 0.08 -2.84
N ILE A 44 -0.51 -0.01 -2.04
CA ILE A 44 -0.55 -0.88 -0.86
C ILE A 44 -0.39 -2.35 -1.25
N GLU A 45 -1.02 -2.79 -2.35
CA GLU A 45 -0.89 -4.16 -2.85
C GLU A 45 0.55 -4.51 -3.24
N LEU A 46 1.26 -3.59 -3.90
CA LEU A 46 2.68 -3.75 -4.24
C LEU A 46 3.57 -3.72 -3.00
N TYR A 47 3.24 -2.86 -2.03
CA TYR A 47 4.00 -2.68 -0.81
C TYR A 47 4.05 -3.98 0.01
N TRP A 48 2.89 -4.54 0.39
CA TRP A 48 2.88 -5.76 1.20
C TRP A 48 3.45 -6.96 0.43
N LYS A 49 3.26 -7.05 -0.90
CA LYS A 49 3.90 -8.11 -1.70
C LYS A 49 5.42 -8.00 -1.75
N THR A 50 5.95 -6.79 -1.67
CA THR A 50 7.40 -6.53 -1.63
C THR A 50 7.95 -6.92 -0.27
N LEU A 51 7.32 -6.46 0.82
CA LEU A 51 7.68 -6.85 2.19
C LEU A 51 7.63 -8.37 2.38
N LYS A 52 6.58 -9.04 1.90
CA LYS A 52 6.44 -10.50 1.98
C LYS A 52 7.63 -11.22 1.35
N ARG A 53 8.17 -10.71 0.23
CA ARG A 53 9.35 -11.32 -0.40
C ARG A 53 10.63 -11.04 0.36
N CYS A 54 10.79 -9.85 0.93
CA CYS A 54 11.91 -9.55 1.82
C CYS A 54 11.89 -10.49 3.04
N LEU A 55 10.73 -10.67 3.68
CA LEU A 55 10.57 -11.62 4.78
C LEU A 55 10.93 -13.05 4.36
N GLN A 56 10.48 -13.48 3.18
CA GLN A 56 10.83 -14.79 2.63
C GLN A 56 12.34 -14.97 2.41
N SER A 57 13.08 -13.92 2.03
CA SER A 57 14.54 -14.01 1.91
C SER A 57 15.26 -14.13 3.25
N GLU A 58 14.62 -13.69 4.34
CA GLU A 58 15.08 -13.88 5.72
C GLU A 58 14.58 -15.20 6.33
N GLY A 59 13.88 -16.04 5.56
CA GLY A 59 13.30 -17.30 6.05
C GLY A 59 12.00 -17.14 6.85
N ILE A 60 11.38 -15.96 6.83
CA ILE A 60 10.12 -15.66 7.52
C ILE A 60 8.95 -15.85 6.53
N GLU A 61 8.03 -16.75 6.84
CA GLU A 61 6.84 -16.98 6.03
C GLU A 61 5.64 -16.16 6.52
N ALA A 62 5.08 -15.33 5.65
CA ALA A 62 3.79 -14.68 5.85
C ALA A 62 2.82 -15.03 4.71
N LYS A 63 1.56 -15.35 5.01
CA LYS A 63 0.59 -15.80 4.01
C LYS A 63 -0.32 -14.65 3.59
N THR A 64 -0.75 -13.82 4.52
CA THR A 64 -1.69 -12.72 4.30
C THR A 64 -1.02 -11.33 4.33
N PRO A 65 -1.66 -10.27 3.79
CA PRO A 65 -1.15 -8.90 3.91
C PRO A 65 -0.98 -8.47 5.37
N ARG A 66 -1.97 -8.80 6.21
CA ARG A 66 -1.93 -8.50 7.65
C ARG A 66 -0.75 -9.20 8.35
N GLU A 67 -0.58 -10.49 8.13
CA GLU A 67 0.58 -11.22 8.68
C GLU A 67 1.90 -10.62 8.20
N THR A 68 1.99 -10.25 6.93
CA THR A 68 3.20 -9.64 6.36
C THR A 68 3.59 -8.37 7.11
N LEU A 69 2.64 -7.47 7.38
CA LEU A 69 2.91 -6.25 8.13
C LEU A 69 3.33 -6.55 9.58
N LYS A 70 2.69 -7.52 10.23
CA LYS A 70 3.04 -7.93 11.60
C LYS A 70 4.44 -8.51 11.69
N GLU A 71 4.82 -9.38 10.75
CA GLU A 71 6.16 -9.97 10.73
C GLU A 71 7.22 -8.92 10.36
N ALA A 72 6.93 -7.99 9.44
CA ALA A 72 7.82 -6.88 9.13
C ALA A 72 8.03 -5.93 10.32
N TYR A 73 6.98 -5.69 11.11
CA TYR A 73 7.09 -4.93 12.37
C TYR A 73 7.94 -5.67 13.41
N LYS A 74 7.73 -6.98 13.60
CA LYS A 74 8.58 -7.80 14.49
C LYS A 74 10.05 -7.83 14.07
N ALA A 75 10.32 -7.74 12.77
CA ALA A 75 11.66 -7.63 12.20
C ALA A 75 12.25 -6.21 12.30
N GLU A 76 11.55 -5.27 12.96
CA GLU A 76 11.94 -3.85 13.13
C GLU A 76 12.08 -3.08 11.81
N TRP A 77 11.42 -3.53 10.74
CA TRP A 77 11.42 -2.82 9.45
C TRP A 77 10.37 -1.71 9.39
N LEU A 78 9.40 -1.77 10.30
CA LEU A 78 8.30 -0.83 10.44
C LEU A 78 8.28 -0.30 11.88
N ASN A 79 7.97 0.98 12.05
CA ASN A 79 8.02 1.63 13.37
C ASN A 79 6.66 1.68 14.08
N ASP A 80 5.55 1.72 13.35
CA ASP A 80 4.20 1.89 13.91
C ASP A 80 3.26 0.83 13.32
N GLU A 81 3.14 -0.31 14.01
CA GLU A 81 2.27 -1.40 13.58
C GLU A 81 0.82 -0.95 13.37
N GLN A 82 0.32 -0.07 14.24
CA GLN A 82 -1.08 0.35 14.21
C GLN A 82 -1.36 1.19 12.96
N ALA A 83 -0.48 2.12 12.62
CA ALA A 83 -0.60 2.92 11.40
C ALA A 83 -0.64 2.03 10.15
N TRP A 84 0.25 1.03 10.04
CA TRP A 84 0.27 0.12 8.89
C TRP A 84 -0.96 -0.79 8.82
N LEU A 85 -1.45 -1.28 9.96
CA LEU A 85 -2.66 -2.08 10.01
C LEU A 85 -3.92 -1.26 9.71
N GLN A 86 -3.95 0.01 10.09
CA GLN A 86 -5.01 0.94 9.77
C GLN A 86 -5.02 1.25 8.27
N MET A 87 -3.87 1.59 7.68
CA MET A 87 -3.74 1.78 6.22
C MET A 87 -4.21 0.55 5.43
N LEU A 88 -3.91 -0.66 5.91
CA LEU A 88 -4.40 -1.89 5.28
C LEU A 88 -5.93 -2.04 5.41
N LYS A 89 -6.52 -1.57 6.52
CA LYS A 89 -7.97 -1.53 6.71
C LYS A 89 -8.61 -0.52 5.76
N ASP A 90 -8.08 0.69 5.65
CA ASP A 90 -8.57 1.74 4.77
C ASP A 90 -8.59 1.24 3.31
N ARG A 91 -7.54 0.57 2.87
CA ARG A 91 -7.48 -0.08 1.53
C ARG A 91 -8.51 -1.20 1.31
N ASN A 92 -9.05 -1.82 2.35
CA ASN A 92 -10.16 -2.75 2.17
C ASN A 92 -11.49 -2.01 2.05
N GLU A 93 -11.62 -0.86 2.71
CA GLU A 93 -12.81 -0.02 2.71
C GLU A 93 -12.95 0.79 1.39
N THR A 94 -11.85 1.11 0.71
CA THR A 94 -11.88 1.74 -0.63
C THR A 94 -12.71 0.97 -1.65
N SER A 95 -12.68 -0.37 -1.60
CA SER A 95 -13.48 -1.21 -2.51
C SER A 95 -15.00 -1.15 -2.26
N HIS A 96 -15.42 -0.58 -1.13
CA HIS A 96 -16.81 -0.33 -0.77
C HIS A 96 -17.21 1.14 -0.94
N THR A 97 -16.28 1.99 -1.41
CA THR A 97 -16.44 3.43 -1.48
C THR A 97 -17.12 3.83 -2.79
N TYR A 98 -18.45 3.75 -2.83
CA TYR A 98 -19.27 4.53 -3.77
C TYR A 98 -19.64 5.92 -3.21
N ASN A 99 -19.12 6.24 -2.01
CA ASN A 99 -19.43 7.47 -1.28
C ASN A 99 -18.21 8.42 -1.34
N GLU A 100 -18.34 9.52 -2.08
CA GLU A 100 -17.31 10.57 -2.20
C GLU A 100 -16.83 11.11 -0.84
N GLU A 101 -17.66 11.05 0.19
CA GLU A 101 -17.31 11.51 1.54
C GLU A 101 -16.28 10.59 2.21
N LEU A 102 -16.44 9.26 2.08
CA LEU A 102 -15.50 8.27 2.60
C LEU A 102 -14.19 8.28 1.80
N ALA A 103 -14.26 8.56 0.49
CA ALA A 103 -13.07 8.72 -0.34
C ALA A 103 -12.15 9.86 0.14
N ARG A 104 -12.73 10.95 0.68
CA ARG A 104 -12.00 12.08 1.23
C ARG A 104 -11.43 11.85 2.63
N GLU A 105 -11.96 10.89 3.38
CA GLU A 105 -11.40 10.54 4.70
C GLU A 105 -10.19 9.60 4.59
N ILE A 106 -10.11 8.82 3.50
CA ILE A 106 -9.01 7.87 3.24
C ILE A 106 -7.79 8.54 2.60
N LEU A 107 -7.99 9.57 1.77
CA LEU A 107 -6.95 10.32 1.06
C LEU A 107 -6.46 11.53 1.87
#